data_AF-A0A553NFN5-F1
#
_entry.id   AF-A0A553NFN5-F1
#
_cell.length_a   1.000
_cell.length_b   1.000
_cell.length_c   1.000
_cell.angle_alpha   90.00
_cell.angle_beta   90.00
_cell.angle_gamma   90.00
#
_symmetry.space_group_name_H-M   'P 1'
#
loop_
_entity.id
_entity.type
_entity.pdbx_description
1 polymer ?
#
loop_
_entity_poly.entity_id
_entity_poly.type
_entity_poly.pdbx_seq_one_letter_code
_entity_poly.pdbx_strand_id
1 'polypeptide(L)'
;MPGKLVLGVVAEFTREDEGEYICPMCTVFGLDDEEVQTLIKAGLKMIDRNKEDEGYEVKNSAFKLMRELGRLLGYEPIGDTQCTDAPNGRKTIVWTLTKDA
;
A
#
# COMPACT_ATOMS: atom_id res chain seq x y z
N MET A 1 1.64 -15.73 -11.15
CA MET A 1 1.58 -17.06 -10.51
C MET A 1 0.18 -17.57 -10.69
N PRO A 2 -0.05 -18.74 -11.33
CA PRO A 2 -1.40 -19.28 -11.47
C PRO A 2 -2.05 -19.42 -10.09
N GLY A 3 -3.28 -18.90 -9.91
CA GLY A 3 -4.05 -19.04 -8.67
C GLY A 3 -3.67 -18.11 -7.51
N LYS A 4 -2.92 -17.02 -7.76
CA LYS A 4 -2.59 -16.01 -6.73
C LYS A 4 -3.12 -14.64 -7.13
N LEU A 5 -3.66 -13.90 -6.18
CA LEU A 5 -3.98 -12.48 -6.28
C LEU A 5 -2.77 -11.66 -5.84
N VAL A 6 -2.52 -10.53 -6.51
CA VAL A 6 -1.32 -9.72 -6.30
C VAL A 6 -1.70 -8.26 -6.10
N LEU A 7 -1.11 -7.61 -5.10
CA LEU A 7 -1.26 -6.18 -4.84
C LEU A 7 0.08 -5.46 -4.90
N GLY A 8 0.03 -4.20 -5.31
CA GLY A 8 1.15 -3.27 -5.18
C GLY A 8 0.85 -2.22 -4.12
N VAL A 9 1.74 -2.03 -3.15
CA VAL A 9 1.69 -0.90 -2.21
C VAL A 9 2.87 0.02 -2.50
N VAL A 10 2.58 1.27 -2.82
CA VAL A 10 3.57 2.31 -3.12
C VAL A 10 3.49 3.39 -2.04
N ALA A 11 4.61 3.76 -1.47
CA ALA A 11 4.67 4.84 -0.49
C ALA A 11 5.89 5.72 -0.71
N GLU A 12 5.72 7.01 -0.42
CA GLU A 12 6.82 7.97 -0.45
C GLU A 12 7.26 8.27 0.99
N PHE A 13 8.54 8.09 1.24
CA PHE A 13 9.18 8.41 2.51
C PHE A 13 10.08 9.63 2.33
N THR A 14 9.96 10.56 3.28
CA THR A 14 10.90 11.67 3.44
C THR A 14 11.48 11.59 4.84
N ARG A 15 12.78 11.87 4.95
CA ARG A 15 13.43 12.09 6.24
C ARG A 15 13.42 13.59 6.49
N GLU A 16 12.68 14.04 7.50
CA GLU A 16 12.60 15.46 7.84
C GLU A 16 13.72 15.86 8.80
N ASP A 17 13.95 15.06 9.85
CA ASP A 17 14.97 15.30 10.87
C ASP A 17 15.77 14.02 11.20
N GLU A 18 16.70 14.13 12.15
CA GLU A 18 17.47 12.97 12.61
C GLU A 18 16.59 11.94 13.31
N GLY A 19 16.32 10.82 12.62
CA GLY A 19 15.53 9.71 13.16
C GLY A 19 14.04 9.77 12.81
N GLU A 20 13.56 10.84 12.17
CA GLU A 20 12.14 10.99 11.82
C GLU A 20 11.89 10.68 10.35
N TYR A 21 11.07 9.66 10.10
CA TYR A 21 10.61 9.26 8.78
C TYR A 21 9.11 9.50 8.68
N ILE A 22 8.70 10.24 7.64
CA ILE A 22 7.29 10.54 7.40
C ILE A 22 6.83 9.83 6.14
N CYS A 23 5.74 9.08 6.28
CA CYS A 23 4.95 8.49 5.20
C CYS A 23 3.50 8.98 5.39
N PRO A 24 3.15 10.16 4.84
CA PRO A 24 1.86 10.78 5.10
C PRO A 24 0.72 10.11 4.34
N MET A 25 1.06 9.41 3.25
CA MET A 25 0.12 8.75 2.35
C MET A 25 0.82 7.60 1.63
N CYS A 26 0.08 6.55 1.32
CA CYS A 26 0.49 5.50 0.39
C CYS A 26 -0.64 5.21 -0.59
N THR A 27 -0.34 4.50 -1.67
CA THR A 27 -1.31 4.03 -2.66
C THR A 27 -1.25 2.52 -2.72
N VAL A 28 -2.40 1.88 -2.79
CA VAL A 28 -2.52 0.44 -3.02
C VAL A 28 -3.26 0.17 -4.33
N PHE A 29 -2.75 -0.77 -5.10
CA PHE A 29 -3.25 -1.17 -6.42
C PHE A 29 -3.70 -2.62 -6.41
N GLY A 30 -4.75 -2.91 -7.18
CA GLY A 30 -5.25 -4.26 -7.46
C GLY A 30 -6.25 -4.82 -6.44
N LEU A 31 -6.80 -3.97 -5.57
CA LEU A 31 -7.87 -4.37 -4.64
C LEU A 31 -9.21 -4.48 -5.37
N ASP A 32 -10.01 -5.46 -5.00
CA ASP A 32 -11.42 -5.53 -5.41
C ASP A 32 -12.36 -4.70 -4.49
N ASP A 33 -13.61 -4.54 -4.92
CA ASP A 33 -14.60 -3.74 -4.19
C ASP A 33 -14.88 -4.28 -2.78
N GLU A 34 -14.91 -5.61 -2.57
CA GLU A 34 -15.20 -6.22 -1.27
C GLU A 34 -14.05 -6.01 -0.29
N GLU A 35 -12.83 -6.09 -0.78
CA GLU A 35 -11.60 -5.80 -0.03
C GLU A 35 -11.53 -4.33 0.39
N VAL A 36 -11.83 -3.41 -0.54
CA VAL A 36 -11.91 -1.98 -0.25
C VAL A 36 -12.94 -1.72 0.85
N GLN A 37 -14.13 -2.31 0.77
CA GLN A 37 -15.15 -2.17 1.81
C GLN A 37 -14.68 -2.73 3.15
N THR A 38 -13.93 -3.84 3.16
CA THR A 38 -13.38 -4.43 4.37
C THR A 38 -12.37 -3.50 5.04
N LEU A 39 -11.48 -2.87 4.27
CA LEU A 39 -10.51 -1.90 4.79
C LEU A 39 -11.20 -0.61 5.30
N ILE A 40 -12.25 -0.14 4.63
CA ILE A 40 -13.06 0.99 5.10
C ILE A 40 -13.72 0.67 6.44
N LYS A 41 -14.31 -0.53 6.60
CA LYS A 41 -14.89 -1.00 7.88
C LYS A 41 -13.85 -1.12 8.98
N ALA A 42 -12.59 -1.40 8.64
CA ALA A 42 -11.46 -1.39 9.58
C ALA A 42 -10.98 0.03 9.96
N GLY A 43 -11.60 1.07 9.41
CA GLY A 43 -11.30 2.48 9.72
C GLY A 43 -10.21 3.10 8.85
N LEU A 44 -9.83 2.46 7.74
CA LEU A 44 -8.93 3.06 6.75
C LEU A 44 -9.70 4.02 5.85
N LYS A 45 -9.11 5.18 5.59
CA LYS A 45 -9.64 6.17 4.64
C LYS A 45 -9.06 5.88 3.27
N MET A 46 -9.83 5.18 2.45
CA MET A 46 -9.51 4.88 1.05
C MET A 46 -10.07 6.00 0.16
N ILE A 47 -9.24 6.59 -0.69
CA ILE A 47 -9.61 7.67 -1.60
C ILE A 47 -9.30 7.20 -3.02
N ASP A 48 -10.35 7.01 -3.81
CA ASP A 48 -10.25 6.71 -5.23
C ASP A 48 -10.30 8.03 -6.01
N ARG A 49 -9.13 8.48 -6.50
CA ARG A 49 -9.03 9.69 -7.32
C ARG A 49 -9.12 9.40 -8.82
N ASN A 50 -8.82 8.18 -9.22
CA ASN A 50 -8.91 7.76 -10.61
C ASN A 50 -9.42 6.32 -10.69
N LYS A 51 -10.72 6.20 -11.01
CA LYS A 51 -11.42 4.92 -11.15
C LYS A 51 -10.84 4.02 -12.23
N GLU A 52 -10.05 4.57 -13.15
CA GLU A 52 -9.45 3.83 -14.25
C GLU A 52 -8.12 3.15 -13.86
N ASP A 53 -7.45 3.59 -12.79
CA ASP A 53 -6.07 3.20 -12.47
C ASP A 53 -5.95 2.16 -11.33
N GLU A 54 -7.07 1.55 -10.89
CA GLU A 54 -7.14 0.56 -9.79
C GLU A 54 -6.44 0.99 -8.47
N GLY A 55 -6.16 2.29 -8.32
CA GLY A 55 -5.27 2.84 -7.29
C GLY A 55 -6.03 3.61 -6.21
N TYR A 56 -5.99 3.11 -4.98
CA TYR A 56 -6.58 3.78 -3.83
C TYR A 56 -5.51 4.47 -2.99
N GLU A 57 -5.62 5.80 -2.84
CA GLU A 57 -4.83 6.55 -1.88
C GLU A 57 -5.33 6.26 -0.46
N VAL A 58 -4.39 5.98 0.44
CA VAL A 58 -4.65 5.70 1.85
C VAL A 58 -3.90 6.73 2.68
N LYS A 59 -4.66 7.56 3.41
CA LYS A 59 -4.10 8.57 4.33
C LYS A 59 -3.64 7.92 5.64
N ASN A 60 -2.64 7.05 5.55
CA ASN A 60 -2.04 6.36 6.68
C ASN A 60 -0.61 5.90 6.33
N SER A 61 0.10 5.39 7.33
CA SER A 61 1.36 4.67 7.11
C SER A 61 1.11 3.42 6.27
N ALA A 62 1.99 3.16 5.29
CA ALA A 62 1.97 1.95 4.48
C ALA A 62 2.04 0.67 5.35
N PHE A 63 2.75 0.71 6.47
CA PHE A 63 2.84 -0.42 7.39
C PHE A 63 1.53 -0.69 8.14
N LYS A 64 0.73 0.35 8.41
CA LYS A 64 -0.61 0.13 8.97
C LYS A 64 -1.51 -0.51 7.93
N LEU A 65 -1.48 -0.04 6.68
CA LEU A 65 -2.22 -0.66 5.59
C LEU A 65 -1.82 -2.13 5.39
N MET A 66 -0.53 -2.43 5.25
CA MET A 66 -0.04 -3.80 5.09
C MET A 66 -0.44 -4.72 6.23
N ARG A 67 -0.46 -4.21 7.48
CA ARG A 67 -0.93 -4.98 8.63
C ARG A 67 -2.40 -5.35 8.51
N GLU A 68 -3.25 -4.43 8.06
CA GLU A 68 -4.68 -4.73 7.85
C GLU A 68 -4.89 -5.65 6.64
N LEU A 69 -4.13 -5.47 5.54
CA LEU A 69 -4.14 -6.37 4.39
C LEU A 69 -3.81 -7.81 4.79
N GLY A 70 -2.77 -8.02 5.61
CA GLY A 70 -2.44 -9.36 6.11
C GLY A 70 -3.46 -9.90 7.11
N ARG A 71 -3.88 -9.08 8.09
CA ARG A 71 -4.77 -9.51 9.17
C ARG A 71 -6.20 -9.81 8.71
N LEU A 72 -6.73 -9.03 7.77
CA LEU A 72 -8.13 -9.11 7.34
C LEU A 72 -8.31 -9.87 6.04
N LEU A 73 -7.34 -9.78 5.13
CA LEU A 73 -7.49 -10.27 3.76
C LEU A 73 -6.47 -11.36 3.40
N GLY A 74 -5.53 -11.68 4.31
CA GLY A 74 -4.58 -12.78 4.13
C GLY A 74 -3.41 -12.47 3.21
N TYR A 75 -3.16 -11.21 2.87
CA TYR A 75 -2.02 -10.83 2.04
C TYR A 75 -0.69 -10.91 2.78
N GLU A 76 0.34 -11.39 2.09
CA GLU A 76 1.72 -11.44 2.58
C GLU A 76 2.70 -10.77 1.59
N PRO A 77 3.77 -10.11 2.06
CA PRO A 77 4.80 -9.56 1.17
C PRO A 77 5.49 -10.65 0.37
N ILE A 78 5.78 -10.38 -0.91
CA ILE A 78 6.60 -11.25 -1.75
C ILE A 78 7.91 -10.58 -2.14
N GLY A 79 9.00 -11.32 -1.95
CA GLY A 79 10.34 -10.88 -2.30
C GLY A 79 10.82 -9.65 -1.53
N ASP A 80 11.90 -9.07 -2.03
CA ASP A 80 12.49 -7.88 -1.43
C ASP A 80 11.71 -6.63 -1.81
N THR A 81 11.58 -5.73 -0.83
CA THR A 81 11.03 -4.40 -1.05
C THR A 81 11.90 -3.63 -2.04
N GLN A 82 11.26 -2.95 -2.99
CA GLN A 82 11.97 -2.11 -3.96
C GLN A 82 12.02 -0.67 -3.45
N CYS A 83 13.17 -0.01 -3.60
CA CYS A 83 13.36 1.38 -3.20
C CYS A 83 13.99 2.14 -4.37
N THR A 84 13.40 3.27 -4.73
CA THR A 84 13.88 4.14 -5.81
C THR A 84 13.87 5.60 -5.38
N ASP A 85 14.67 6.41 -6.08
CA ASP A 85 14.70 7.85 -5.91
C ASP A 85 13.43 8.49 -6.48
N ALA A 86 12.87 9.43 -5.72
CA ALA A 86 11.78 10.29 -6.14
C ALA A 86 12.22 11.76 -6.14
N PRO A 87 11.49 12.65 -6.86
CA PRO A 87 11.82 14.07 -6.87
C PRO A 87 11.94 14.66 -5.46
N ASN A 88 12.82 15.66 -5.32
CA ASN A 88 13.06 16.42 -4.08
C ASN A 88 13.68 15.61 -2.93
N GLY A 89 14.53 14.63 -3.22
CA GLY A 89 15.24 13.86 -2.20
C GLY A 89 14.38 12.84 -1.45
N ARG A 90 13.17 12.59 -1.94
CA ARG A 90 12.23 11.60 -1.40
C ARG A 90 12.61 10.21 -1.89
N LYS A 91 12.19 9.18 -1.16
CA LYS A 91 12.33 7.78 -1.56
C LYS A 91 10.96 7.19 -1.83
N THR A 92 10.79 6.55 -2.98
CA THR A 92 9.61 5.72 -3.24
C THR A 92 9.94 4.29 -2.87
N ILE A 93 9.12 3.72 -2.02
CA ILE A 93 9.21 2.32 -1.58
C ILE A 93 8.01 1.57 -2.14
N VAL A 94 8.27 0.42 -2.75
CA VAL A 94 7.25 -0.45 -3.35
C VAL A 94 7.32 -1.82 -2.73
N TRP A 95 6.17 -2.27 -2.24
CA TRP A 95 5.93 -3.65 -1.81
C TRP A 95 4.98 -4.33 -2.76
N THR A 96 5.29 -5.58 -3.09
CA THR A 96 4.35 -6.47 -3.75
C THR A 96 3.84 -7.45 -2.72
N LEU A 97 2.53 -7.64 -2.64
CA LEU A 97 1.89 -8.59 -1.73
C LEU A 97 1.12 -9.64 -2.53
N THR A 98 0.95 -10.83 -1.98
CA THR A 98 0.22 -11.94 -2.59
C THR A 98 -0.76 -12.58 -1.62
N LYS A 99 -1.81 -13.19 -2.14
CA LYS A 99 -2.62 -14.19 -1.43
C LYS A 99 -3.13 -15.25 -2.40
N ASP A 100 -3.64 -16.36 -1.87
CA ASP A 100 -4.39 -17.32 -2.68
C ASP A 100 -5.69 -16.71 -3.22
N ALA A 101 -6.02 -17.02 -4.48
CA ALA A 101 -7.25 -16.59 -5.14
C ALA A 101 -8.46 -17.41 -4.69
#